data_AF-A0A2D9CIX4-F1
#
_entry.id   AF-A0A2D9CIX4-F1
#
_cell.length_a   1.000
_cell.length_b   1.000
_cell.length_c   1.000
_cell.angle_alpha   90.00
_cell.angle_beta   90.00
_cell.angle_gamma   90.00
#
_symmetry.space_group_name_H-M   'P 1'
#
loop_
_entity.id
_entity.type
_entity.pdbx_description
1 polymer ?
#
loop_
_entity_poly.entity_id
_entity_poly.type
_entity_poly.pdbx_seq_one_letter_code
_entity_poly.pdbx_strand_id
1 'polypeptide(L)'
;MRMGLMAAVAGAVVGVTGGLAMGEGNAALSYYRAWSVMDRDLQLGLISDDDAFRLSDDGAQRLSASQGTVEDLIRAASSGDADWGIAYEDGPLALLPHLGSMRASARVLGADVLRCVEAGDHAGAAARIAALYRMSEDVSGDRNLISSLVGMAIGNEANKLARHCLDRGVLDSEDAEVVLNAIHEMTAADRFGMRDSIVGEWRMIAEFLLSRAPEEGAGAWLLETLQIDADDERTKRIAGMDRSALMGEMGGWSMFFSDVLAAWDGEDRAQLTSVVERLKGDSYGALPYVIAPSVSRAIESSRQSAEDFDRLIERLEGIAD
;
A
#
# COMPACT_ATOMS: atom_id res chain seq x y z
N MET A 1 50.12 -36.17 27.18
CA MET A 1 50.82 -35.26 26.25
C MET A 1 50.07 -35.26 24.92
N ARG A 2 49.06 -34.39 24.79
CA ARG A 2 48.35 -34.05 23.55
C ARG A 2 48.00 -32.56 23.66
N MET A 3 48.78 -31.74 22.97
CA MET A 3 48.47 -30.33 22.71
C MET A 3 47.44 -30.29 21.57
N GLY A 4 46.31 -29.65 21.81
CA GLY A 4 45.27 -29.38 20.82
C GLY A 4 44.96 -27.89 20.81
N LEU A 5 45.23 -27.27 19.67
CA LEU A 5 45.10 -25.87 19.28
C LEU A 5 43.77 -25.22 19.76
N MET A 6 43.85 -24.13 20.52
CA MET A 6 42.76 -23.15 20.65
C MET A 6 42.97 -22.05 19.61
N ALA A 7 42.05 -21.94 18.66
CA ALA A 7 41.98 -20.80 17.75
C ALA A 7 41.17 -19.68 18.42
N ALA A 8 41.82 -18.54 18.62
CA ALA A 8 41.19 -17.33 19.12
C ALA A 8 40.42 -16.65 17.98
N VAL A 9 39.10 -16.52 18.14
CA VAL A 9 38.25 -15.70 17.27
C VAL A 9 38.35 -14.26 17.77
N ALA A 10 39.11 -13.43 17.06
CA ALA A 10 39.14 -11.99 17.29
C ALA A 10 37.84 -11.38 16.74
N GLY A 11 36.91 -11.07 17.63
CA GLY A 11 35.70 -10.31 17.30
C GLY A 11 36.06 -8.86 17.06
N ALA A 12 36.03 -8.42 15.80
CA ALA A 12 36.02 -7.01 15.45
C ALA A 12 34.65 -6.42 15.83
N VAL A 13 34.61 -5.62 16.89
CA VAL A 13 33.48 -4.74 17.17
C VAL A 13 33.50 -3.65 16.11
N VAL A 14 32.69 -3.82 15.06
CA VAL A 14 32.36 -2.74 14.14
C VAL A 14 31.52 -1.75 14.94
N GLY A 15 32.16 -0.69 15.43
CA GLY A 15 31.46 0.45 16.00
C GLY A 15 30.64 1.10 14.90
N VAL A 16 29.34 0.79 14.84
CA VAL A 16 28.36 1.58 14.09
C VAL A 16 28.27 2.92 14.79
N THR A 17 29.12 3.86 14.38
CA THR A 17 28.91 5.27 14.66
C THR A 17 27.75 5.73 13.77
N GLY A 18 26.54 5.37 14.19
CA GLY A 18 25.31 5.98 13.70
C GLY A 18 25.30 7.43 14.13
N GLY A 19 25.99 8.28 13.38
CA GLY A 19 25.73 9.70 13.42
C GLY A 19 24.25 9.86 13.11
N LEU A 20 23.49 10.42 14.05
CA LEU A 20 22.20 11.03 13.77
C LEU A 20 22.46 12.18 12.81
N ALA A 21 22.69 11.87 11.53
CA ALA A 21 22.27 12.78 10.49
C ALA A 21 20.81 13.07 10.85
N MET A 22 20.49 14.34 11.12
CA MET A 22 19.10 14.77 11.01
C MET A 22 18.77 14.53 9.54
N GLY A 23 18.32 13.31 9.28
CA GLY A 23 18.38 12.67 7.99
C GLY A 23 17.62 13.48 6.98
N GLU A 24 18.04 13.36 5.73
CA GLU A 24 17.18 13.57 4.58
C GLU A 24 15.77 13.04 4.93
N GLY A 25 14.82 13.97 4.90
CA GLY A 25 13.69 13.98 5.84
C GLY A 25 12.67 12.90 5.55
N ASN A 26 12.32 12.11 6.56
CA ASN A 26 11.18 11.19 6.53
C ASN A 26 9.94 11.86 5.90
N ALA A 27 9.49 11.32 4.76
CA ALA A 27 8.38 11.90 4.00
C ALA A 27 7.08 11.97 4.80
N ALA A 28 6.85 11.04 5.73
CA ALA A 28 5.69 11.08 6.62
C ALA A 28 5.62 12.39 7.41
N LEU A 29 6.76 12.90 7.91
CA LEU A 29 6.80 14.19 8.63
C LEU A 29 6.47 15.37 7.70
N SER A 30 6.89 15.30 6.45
CA SER A 30 6.56 16.30 5.42
C SER A 30 5.04 16.30 5.14
N TYR A 31 4.43 15.12 5.00
CA TYR A 31 2.97 15.00 4.85
C TYR A 31 2.22 15.55 6.07
N TYR A 32 2.63 15.19 7.30
CA TYR A 32 1.99 15.71 8.51
C TYR A 32 2.05 17.24 8.59
N ARG A 33 3.15 17.87 8.14
CA ARG A 33 3.24 19.32 8.05
C ARG A 33 2.27 19.89 7.01
N ALA A 34 2.22 19.30 5.81
CA ALA A 34 1.27 19.71 4.77
C ALA A 34 -0.18 19.60 5.25
N TRP A 35 -0.53 18.51 5.95
CA TRP A 35 -1.88 18.30 6.50
C TRP A 35 -2.22 19.27 7.63
N SER A 36 -1.22 19.72 8.42
CA SER A 36 -1.45 20.66 9.52
C SER A 36 -1.89 22.06 9.08
N VAL A 37 -1.59 22.42 7.83
CA VAL A 37 -1.96 23.70 7.22
C VAL A 37 -3.04 23.56 6.14
N MET A 38 -3.43 22.32 5.81
CA MET A 38 -4.44 22.05 4.79
C MET A 38 -5.83 22.45 5.31
N ASP A 39 -6.57 23.21 4.48
CA ASP A 39 -7.96 23.53 4.76
C ASP A 39 -8.81 22.24 4.77
N ARG A 40 -9.53 22.01 5.86
CA ARG A 40 -10.40 20.84 6.03
C ARG A 40 -11.55 20.84 5.00
N ASP A 41 -12.03 22.02 4.62
CA ASP A 41 -13.07 22.09 3.60
C ASP A 41 -12.53 21.62 2.25
N LEU A 42 -11.24 21.87 1.95
CA LEU A 42 -10.61 21.39 0.72
C LEU A 42 -10.56 19.86 0.66
N GLN A 43 -10.29 19.20 1.80
CA GLN A 43 -10.29 17.74 1.91
C GLN A 43 -11.66 17.11 1.63
N LEU A 44 -12.74 17.76 2.07
CA LEU A 44 -14.09 17.22 2.00
C LEU A 44 -14.84 17.64 0.73
N GLY A 45 -14.53 18.83 0.20
CA GLY A 45 -15.33 19.51 -0.81
C GLY A 45 -14.95 19.22 -2.26
N LEU A 46 -13.85 18.51 -2.52
CA LEU A 46 -13.40 18.17 -3.88
C LEU A 46 -13.93 16.82 -4.39
N ILE A 47 -14.96 16.27 -3.74
CA ILE A 47 -15.66 15.08 -4.23
C ILE A 47 -16.51 15.49 -5.43
N SER A 48 -15.96 15.34 -6.64
CA SER A 48 -16.75 15.32 -7.86
C SER A 48 -17.39 13.94 -7.97
N ASP A 49 -18.71 13.85 -7.84
CA ASP A 49 -19.47 12.61 -8.08
C ASP A 49 -19.52 12.22 -9.57
N ASP A 50 -18.98 13.05 -10.47
CA ASP A 50 -19.02 12.79 -11.90
C ASP A 50 -17.64 12.42 -12.47
N ASP A 51 -17.62 11.33 -13.26
CA ASP A 51 -16.56 10.95 -14.20
C ASP A 51 -16.33 11.99 -15.32
N ALA A 52 -16.90 13.20 -15.19
CA ALA A 52 -16.87 14.23 -16.20
C ALA A 52 -15.49 14.84 -16.45
N PHE A 53 -14.46 14.51 -15.65
CA PHE A 53 -13.10 15.12 -15.72
C PHE A 53 -13.16 16.65 -15.85
N ARG A 54 -14.02 17.30 -15.06
CA ARG A 54 -14.20 18.75 -15.05
C ARG A 54 -14.31 19.23 -13.63
N LEU A 55 -13.65 20.34 -13.34
CA LEU A 55 -13.70 20.97 -12.04
C LEU A 55 -14.82 22.02 -12.04
N SER A 56 -15.52 22.16 -10.90
CA SER A 56 -16.41 23.30 -10.74
C SER A 56 -15.60 24.60 -10.59
N ASP A 57 -16.17 25.73 -10.98
CA ASP A 57 -15.51 27.04 -10.83
C ASP A 57 -15.11 27.31 -9.36
N ASP A 58 -15.96 26.92 -8.40
CA ASP A 58 -15.68 26.99 -6.96
C ASP A 58 -14.49 26.10 -6.56
N GLY A 59 -14.47 24.85 -7.03
CA GLY A 59 -13.35 23.93 -6.80
C GLY A 59 -12.03 24.48 -7.36
N ALA A 60 -12.07 25.03 -8.57
CA ALA A 60 -10.90 25.62 -9.22
C ALA A 60 -10.38 26.85 -8.45
N GLN A 61 -11.28 27.71 -7.98
CA GLN A 61 -10.93 28.87 -7.16
C GLN A 61 -10.31 28.44 -5.83
N ARG A 62 -10.88 27.43 -5.16
CA ARG A 62 -10.39 26.94 -3.86
C ARG A 62 -9.02 26.26 -3.98
N LEU A 63 -8.79 25.48 -5.03
CA LEU A 63 -7.46 24.92 -5.32
C LEU A 63 -6.45 26.03 -5.65
N SER A 64 -6.85 27.03 -6.43
CA SER A 64 -5.98 28.18 -6.73
C SER A 64 -5.57 28.93 -5.45
N ALA A 65 -6.49 29.07 -4.49
CA ALA A 65 -6.20 29.67 -3.19
C ALA A 65 -5.33 28.77 -2.27
N SER A 66 -5.23 27.47 -2.57
CA SER A 66 -4.56 26.47 -1.75
C SER A 66 -3.26 25.92 -2.35
N GLN A 67 -2.66 26.64 -3.32
CA GLN A 67 -1.46 26.13 -4.03
C GLN A 67 -0.27 25.87 -3.11
N GLY A 68 -0.10 26.62 -2.01
CA GLY A 68 0.95 26.32 -1.02
C GLY A 68 0.82 24.92 -0.42
N THR A 69 -0.40 24.46 -0.14
CA THR A 69 -0.64 23.09 0.34
C THR A 69 -0.37 22.05 -0.76
N VAL A 70 -0.76 22.33 -2.00
CA VAL A 70 -0.47 21.44 -3.15
C VAL A 70 1.04 21.27 -3.32
N GLU A 71 1.80 22.36 -3.29
CA GLU A 71 3.27 22.35 -3.37
C GLU A 71 3.90 21.60 -2.19
N ASP A 72 3.36 21.75 -0.97
CA ASP A 72 3.83 21.01 0.20
C ASP A 72 3.61 19.50 0.07
N LEU A 73 2.49 19.07 -0.51
CA LEU A 73 2.22 17.65 -0.80
C LEU A 73 3.19 17.10 -1.86
N ILE A 74 3.40 17.82 -2.96
CA ILE A 74 4.35 17.42 -4.01
C ILE A 74 5.76 17.31 -3.41
N ARG A 75 6.16 18.27 -2.56
CA ARG A 75 7.45 18.23 -1.87
C ARG A 75 7.55 17.04 -0.92
N ALA A 76 6.48 16.72 -0.18
CA ALA A 76 6.44 15.56 0.70
C ALA A 76 6.64 14.26 -0.10
N ALA A 77 5.94 14.09 -1.21
CA ALA A 77 6.05 12.93 -2.10
C ALA A 77 7.45 12.77 -2.73
N SER A 78 8.28 13.82 -2.74
CA SER A 78 9.64 13.78 -3.25
C SER A 78 10.72 13.78 -2.16
N SER A 79 10.34 13.66 -0.89
CA SER A 79 11.28 13.85 0.25
C SER A 79 12.02 12.59 0.71
N GLY A 80 11.77 11.43 0.11
CA GLY A 80 12.40 10.14 0.43
C GLY A 80 11.41 9.15 1.03
N ASP A 81 11.90 8.14 1.75
CA ASP A 81 11.04 7.10 2.33
C ASP A 81 10.09 7.66 3.40
N ALA A 82 8.85 7.17 3.41
CA ALA A 82 7.86 7.48 4.43
C ALA A 82 7.85 6.43 5.56
N ASP A 83 8.29 6.83 6.75
CA ASP A 83 8.11 6.06 7.98
C ASP A 83 6.99 6.67 8.82
N TRP A 84 5.84 6.00 8.82
CA TRP A 84 4.62 6.44 9.50
C TRP A 84 4.60 6.18 11.01
N GLY A 85 5.59 5.45 11.55
CA GLY A 85 5.66 5.13 12.98
C GLY A 85 4.54 4.19 13.46
N ILE A 86 4.16 3.22 12.61
CA ILE A 86 3.10 2.25 12.93
C ILE A 86 3.55 1.31 14.06
N ALA A 87 2.70 1.15 15.07
CA ALA A 87 2.91 0.24 16.19
C ALA A 87 2.51 -1.20 15.80
N TYR A 88 3.36 -1.89 15.03
CA TYR A 88 3.07 -3.25 14.54
C TYR A 88 2.87 -4.28 15.67
N GLU A 89 3.35 -4.00 16.89
CA GLU A 89 3.14 -4.82 18.08
C GLU A 89 1.67 -4.91 18.54
N ASP A 90 0.81 -4.02 18.04
CA ASP A 90 -0.64 -4.08 18.24
C ASP A 90 -1.34 -5.00 17.24
N GLY A 91 -0.58 -5.60 16.32
CA GLY A 91 -1.05 -6.61 15.40
C GLY A 91 -2.17 -6.08 14.49
N PRO A 92 -3.28 -6.81 14.31
CA PRO A 92 -4.41 -6.35 13.49
C PRO A 92 -5.13 -5.11 14.06
N LEU A 93 -4.80 -4.68 15.27
CA LEU A 93 -5.34 -3.47 15.90
C LEU A 93 -4.45 -2.23 15.70
N ALA A 94 -3.31 -2.37 15.00
CA ALA A 94 -2.44 -1.25 14.69
C ALA A 94 -3.22 -0.15 13.94
N LEU A 95 -3.13 1.09 14.43
CA LEU A 95 -3.80 2.23 13.82
C LEU A 95 -3.02 2.70 12.59
N LEU A 96 -3.75 3.01 11.52
CA LEU A 96 -3.21 3.50 10.24
C LEU A 96 -3.79 4.91 9.93
N PRO A 97 -3.51 5.92 10.79
CA PRO A 97 -4.17 7.22 10.70
C PRO A 97 -3.82 7.99 9.42
N HIS A 98 -2.70 7.68 8.77
CA HIS A 98 -2.25 8.33 7.54
C HIS A 98 -3.12 8.00 6.33
N LEU A 99 -3.74 6.82 6.26
CA LEU A 99 -4.42 6.34 5.05
C LEU A 99 -5.58 7.23 4.61
N GLY A 100 -6.37 7.74 5.56
CA GLY A 100 -7.46 8.66 5.27
C GLY A 100 -6.96 9.98 4.67
N SER A 101 -5.91 10.54 5.27
CA SER A 101 -5.27 11.78 4.81
C SER A 101 -4.58 11.60 3.45
N MET A 102 -3.91 10.47 3.20
CA MET A 102 -3.29 10.17 1.92
C MET A 102 -4.32 10.07 0.79
N ARG A 103 -5.46 9.42 1.02
CA ARG A 103 -6.58 9.41 0.05
C ARG A 103 -7.13 10.82 -0.21
N ALA A 104 -7.26 11.64 0.83
CA ALA A 104 -7.71 13.02 0.67
C ALA A 104 -6.70 13.86 -0.15
N SER A 105 -5.40 13.75 0.17
CA SER A 105 -4.31 14.38 -0.58
C SER A 105 -4.30 13.96 -2.05
N ALA A 106 -4.52 12.68 -2.34
CA ALA A 106 -4.58 12.18 -3.71
C ALA A 106 -5.74 12.81 -4.50
N ARG A 107 -6.92 12.97 -3.87
CA ARG A 107 -8.05 13.69 -4.51
C ARG A 107 -7.73 15.17 -4.74
N VAL A 108 -7.07 15.83 -3.79
CA VAL A 108 -6.65 17.24 -3.94
C VAL A 108 -5.71 17.38 -5.13
N LEU A 109 -4.67 16.53 -5.22
CA LEU A 109 -3.73 16.57 -6.35
C LEU A 109 -4.42 16.20 -7.68
N GLY A 110 -5.28 15.19 -7.69
CA GLY A 110 -6.02 14.80 -8.90
C GLY A 110 -6.95 15.90 -9.41
N ALA A 111 -7.63 16.62 -8.51
CA ALA A 111 -8.41 17.79 -8.88
C ALA A 111 -7.52 18.95 -9.38
N ASP A 112 -6.32 19.13 -8.81
CA ASP A 112 -5.36 20.15 -9.26
C ASP A 112 -4.75 19.82 -10.64
N VAL A 113 -4.60 18.53 -10.99
CA VAL A 113 -4.29 18.11 -12.36
C VAL A 113 -5.32 18.66 -13.34
N LEU A 114 -6.62 18.51 -13.05
CA LEU A 114 -7.68 19.01 -13.94
C LEU A 114 -7.66 20.53 -14.05
N ARG A 115 -7.40 21.24 -12.94
CA ARG A 115 -7.22 22.70 -12.96
C ARG A 115 -6.04 23.10 -13.84
N CYS A 116 -4.90 22.42 -13.73
CA CYS A 116 -3.72 22.66 -14.58
C CYS A 116 -4.05 22.43 -16.05
N VAL A 117 -4.74 21.33 -16.39
CA VAL A 117 -5.19 21.05 -17.77
C VAL A 117 -6.09 22.15 -18.32
N GLU A 118 -7.07 22.62 -17.54
CA GLU A 118 -7.97 23.70 -17.96
C GLU A 118 -7.24 25.04 -18.14
N ALA A 119 -6.18 25.28 -17.38
CA ALA A 119 -5.33 26.46 -17.47
C ALA A 119 -4.25 26.38 -18.57
N GLY A 120 -4.09 25.22 -19.23
CA GLY A 120 -3.00 24.98 -20.19
C GLY A 120 -1.61 24.83 -19.54
N ASP A 121 -1.56 24.51 -18.25
CA ASP A 121 -0.33 24.28 -17.47
C ASP A 121 0.02 22.78 -17.50
N HIS A 122 0.61 22.33 -18.61
CA HIS A 122 0.87 20.91 -18.86
C HIS A 122 1.95 20.35 -17.92
N ALA A 123 3.07 21.07 -17.76
CA ALA A 123 4.12 20.75 -16.80
C ALA A 123 3.60 20.70 -15.36
N GLY A 124 2.70 21.62 -15.00
CA GLY A 124 2.00 21.56 -13.73
C GLY A 124 1.24 20.26 -13.56
N ALA A 125 0.42 19.86 -14.54
CA ALA A 125 -0.33 18.61 -14.52
C ALA A 125 0.59 17.37 -14.40
N ALA A 126 1.67 17.31 -15.19
CA ALA A 126 2.64 16.22 -15.15
C ALA A 126 3.27 16.07 -13.75
N ALA A 127 3.67 17.17 -13.11
CA ALA A 127 4.25 17.15 -11.77
C ALA A 127 3.28 16.61 -10.69
N ARG A 128 1.98 16.92 -10.78
CA ARG A 128 0.98 16.37 -9.83
C ARG A 128 0.76 14.88 -10.08
N ILE A 129 0.72 14.44 -11.33
CA ILE A 129 0.61 13.02 -11.68
C ILE A 129 1.83 12.25 -11.15
N ALA A 130 3.03 12.77 -11.35
CA ALA A 130 4.26 12.19 -10.78
C ALA A 130 4.21 12.11 -9.26
N ALA A 131 3.72 13.15 -8.58
CA ALA A 131 3.54 13.14 -7.13
C ALA A 131 2.53 12.08 -6.66
N LEU A 132 1.46 11.80 -7.41
CA LEU A 132 0.52 10.73 -7.09
C LEU A 132 1.17 9.34 -7.14
N TYR A 133 2.05 9.07 -8.11
CA TYR A 133 2.79 7.79 -8.15
C TYR A 133 3.73 7.63 -6.96
N ARG A 134 4.48 8.68 -6.61
CA ARG A 134 5.35 8.67 -5.43
C ARG A 134 4.55 8.51 -4.13
N MET A 135 3.42 9.21 -4.00
CA MET A 135 2.47 9.01 -2.90
C MET A 135 1.97 7.57 -2.81
N SER A 136 1.70 6.92 -3.94
CA SER A 136 1.29 5.51 -3.98
C SER A 136 2.38 4.61 -3.38
N GLU A 137 3.65 4.87 -3.69
CA GLU A 137 4.79 4.15 -3.13
C GLU A 137 4.96 4.42 -1.62
N ASP A 138 4.90 5.69 -1.19
CA ASP A 138 5.00 6.10 0.22
C ASP A 138 3.98 5.40 1.13
N VAL A 139 2.76 5.16 0.63
CA VAL A 139 1.74 4.42 1.37
C VAL A 139 2.01 2.92 1.34
N SER A 140 2.47 2.39 0.21
CA SER A 140 2.64 0.95 0.02
C SER A 140 3.83 0.36 0.79
N GLY A 141 4.80 1.19 1.18
CA GLY A 141 6.05 0.77 1.82
C GLY A 141 5.93 0.24 3.26
N ASP A 142 4.76 0.38 3.91
CA ASP A 142 4.58 0.02 5.33
C ASP A 142 4.28 -1.48 5.57
N ARG A 143 4.21 -2.29 4.50
CA ARG A 143 3.99 -3.74 4.58
C ARG A 143 2.68 -4.14 5.28
N ASN A 144 1.67 -3.27 5.24
CA ASN A 144 0.29 -3.60 5.60
C ASN A 144 -0.57 -3.74 4.34
N LEU A 145 -1.43 -4.78 4.28
CA LEU A 145 -2.23 -5.04 3.08
C LEU A 145 -3.20 -3.91 2.77
N ILE A 146 -3.78 -3.29 3.80
CA ILE A 146 -4.69 -2.15 3.63
C ILE A 146 -3.95 -0.97 3.02
N SER A 147 -2.71 -0.73 3.44
CA SER A 147 -1.87 0.32 2.88
C SER A 147 -1.50 0.04 1.43
N SER A 148 -1.10 -1.18 1.06
CA SER A 148 -0.92 -1.58 -0.35
C SER A 148 -2.17 -1.34 -1.20
N LEU A 149 -3.36 -1.65 -0.68
CA LEU A 149 -4.63 -1.37 -1.38
C LEU A 149 -4.91 0.13 -1.54
N VAL A 150 -4.52 0.94 -0.56
CA VAL A 150 -4.63 2.40 -0.63
C VAL A 150 -3.64 2.97 -1.65
N GLY A 151 -2.38 2.53 -1.61
CA GLY A 151 -1.36 2.89 -2.59
C GLY A 151 -1.83 2.56 -4.01
N MET A 152 -2.27 1.33 -4.24
CA MET A 152 -2.86 0.90 -5.52
C MET A 152 -4.03 1.79 -5.97
N ALA A 153 -4.92 2.19 -5.07
CA ALA A 153 -6.00 3.11 -5.41
C ALA A 153 -5.49 4.49 -5.84
N ILE A 154 -4.45 5.02 -5.18
CA ILE A 154 -3.80 6.30 -5.54
C ILE A 154 -3.10 6.17 -6.90
N GLY A 155 -2.35 5.09 -7.13
CA GLY A 155 -1.68 4.82 -8.40
C GLY A 155 -2.66 4.65 -9.56
N ASN A 156 -3.82 4.01 -9.33
CA ASN A 156 -4.87 3.88 -10.35
C ASN A 156 -5.53 5.22 -10.69
N GLU A 157 -5.67 6.13 -9.71
CA GLU A 157 -6.12 7.50 -9.97
C GLU A 157 -5.09 8.26 -10.82
N ALA A 158 -3.79 8.12 -10.51
CA ALA A 158 -2.71 8.68 -11.32
C ALA A 158 -2.76 8.16 -12.78
N ASN A 159 -2.94 6.84 -12.97
CA ASN A 159 -3.12 6.23 -14.29
C ASN A 159 -4.32 6.79 -15.05
N LYS A 160 -5.46 6.97 -14.36
CA LYS A 160 -6.67 7.54 -14.94
C LYS A 160 -6.39 8.95 -15.47
N LEU A 161 -5.72 9.78 -14.66
CA LEU A 161 -5.38 11.16 -15.01
C LEU A 161 -4.33 11.24 -16.13
N ALA A 162 -3.28 10.42 -16.07
CA ALA A 162 -2.27 10.34 -17.13
C ALA A 162 -2.88 9.96 -18.47
N ARG A 163 -3.74 8.92 -18.51
CA ARG A 163 -4.49 8.55 -19.73
C ARG A 163 -5.35 9.71 -20.24
N HIS A 164 -6.07 10.39 -19.34
CA HIS A 164 -6.87 11.56 -19.71
C HIS A 164 -6.02 12.67 -20.36
N CYS A 165 -4.86 12.98 -19.80
CA CYS A 165 -3.96 13.99 -20.35
C CYS A 165 -3.37 13.56 -21.70
N LEU A 166 -2.98 12.28 -21.86
CA LEU A 166 -2.50 11.72 -23.12
C LEU A 166 -3.56 11.77 -24.23
N ASP A 167 -4.79 11.34 -23.92
CA ASP A 167 -5.89 11.31 -24.90
C ASP A 167 -6.25 12.71 -25.42
N ARG A 168 -5.94 13.74 -24.63
CA ARG A 168 -6.15 15.16 -24.97
C ARG A 168 -4.92 15.85 -25.57
N GLY A 169 -3.79 15.17 -25.68
CA GLY A 169 -2.53 15.76 -26.14
C GLY A 169 -1.99 16.84 -25.19
N VAL A 170 -2.27 16.72 -23.88
CA VAL A 170 -1.76 17.62 -22.85
C VAL A 170 -0.29 17.32 -22.56
N LEU A 171 0.08 16.04 -22.42
CA LEU A 171 1.47 15.66 -22.15
C LEU A 171 2.26 15.68 -23.46
N ASP A 172 3.29 16.51 -23.53
CA ASP A 172 4.32 16.43 -24.55
C ASP A 172 5.45 15.45 -24.14
N SER A 173 6.54 15.42 -24.91
CA SER A 173 7.68 14.52 -24.66
C SER A 173 8.35 14.78 -23.30
N GLU A 174 8.56 16.05 -22.91
CA GLU A 174 9.20 16.40 -21.63
C GLU A 174 8.29 16.06 -20.45
N ASP A 175 7.00 16.38 -20.57
CA ASP A 175 6.00 16.07 -19.55
C ASP A 175 5.78 14.56 -19.39
N ALA A 176 5.81 13.80 -20.49
CA ALA A 176 5.71 12.35 -20.47
C ALA A 176 6.92 11.72 -19.76
N GLU A 177 8.13 12.24 -19.97
CA GLU A 177 9.35 11.76 -19.29
C GLU A 177 9.27 11.99 -17.77
N VAL A 178 8.72 13.12 -17.32
CA VAL A 178 8.50 13.38 -15.87
C VAL A 178 7.59 12.33 -15.25
N VAL A 179 6.49 11.98 -15.92
CA VAL A 179 5.55 10.96 -15.43
C VAL A 179 6.18 9.57 -15.48
N LEU A 180 6.88 9.23 -16.57
CA LEU A 180 7.52 7.94 -16.77
C LEU A 180 8.60 7.70 -15.70
N ASN A 181 9.43 8.70 -15.40
CA ASN A 181 10.43 8.61 -14.35
C ASN A 181 9.80 8.31 -12.98
N ALA A 182 8.68 8.94 -12.63
CA ALA A 182 7.98 8.64 -11.38
C ALA A 182 7.40 7.21 -11.34
N ILE A 183 6.95 6.67 -12.48
CA ILE A 183 6.49 5.27 -12.56
C ILE A 183 7.68 4.30 -12.44
N HIS A 184 8.83 4.61 -13.04
CA HIS A 184 10.05 3.79 -12.98
C HIS A 184 10.74 3.82 -11.61
N GLU A 185 10.56 4.88 -10.83
CA GLU A 185 10.99 4.93 -9.43
C GLU A 185 10.26 3.86 -8.59
N MET A 186 8.99 3.55 -8.91
CA MET A 186 8.24 2.50 -8.24
C MET A 186 8.85 1.12 -8.51
N THR A 187 8.89 0.26 -7.49
CA THR A 187 9.43 -1.11 -7.63
C THR A 187 8.66 -1.94 -8.66
N ALA A 188 9.25 -2.17 -9.84
CA ALA A 188 8.56 -2.79 -10.98
C ALA A 188 7.91 -4.16 -10.71
N ALA A 189 8.55 -5.01 -9.90
CA ALA A 189 8.06 -6.37 -9.62
C ALA A 189 6.89 -6.41 -8.60
N ASP A 190 6.78 -5.39 -7.75
CA ASP A 190 5.74 -5.29 -6.73
C ASP A 190 5.42 -3.82 -6.45
N ARG A 191 4.85 -3.15 -7.45
CA ARG A 191 4.63 -1.68 -7.48
C ARG A 191 3.84 -1.15 -6.29
N PHE A 192 3.08 -2.00 -5.60
CA PHE A 192 2.25 -1.64 -4.46
C PHE A 192 2.63 -2.40 -3.18
N GLY A 193 3.82 -3.01 -3.13
CA GLY A 193 4.30 -3.75 -1.96
C GLY A 193 3.37 -4.89 -1.53
N MET A 194 2.54 -5.41 -2.43
CA MET A 194 1.49 -6.38 -2.13
C MET A 194 2.09 -7.68 -1.58
N ARG A 195 3.17 -8.16 -2.18
CA ARG A 195 3.85 -9.38 -1.75
C ARG A 195 4.40 -9.22 -0.34
N ASP A 196 5.10 -8.11 -0.09
CA ASP A 196 5.70 -7.82 1.21
C ASP A 196 4.64 -7.56 2.29
N SER A 197 3.51 -6.95 1.92
CA SER A 197 2.36 -6.79 2.81
C SER A 197 1.69 -8.11 3.17
N ILE A 198 1.55 -9.04 2.23
CA ILE A 198 1.06 -10.40 2.50
C ILE A 198 1.98 -11.12 3.52
N VAL A 199 3.30 -11.00 3.36
CA VAL A 199 4.27 -11.56 4.32
C VAL A 199 4.20 -10.84 5.67
N GLY A 200 4.06 -9.52 5.66
CA GLY A 200 3.97 -8.66 6.83
C GLY A 200 2.76 -9.02 7.69
N GLU A 201 1.57 -9.05 7.10
CA GLU A 201 0.33 -9.42 7.80
C GLU A 201 0.35 -10.84 8.33
N TRP A 202 0.87 -11.80 7.56
CA TRP A 202 1.00 -13.18 8.02
C TRP A 202 1.80 -13.26 9.33
N ARG A 203 2.97 -12.60 9.37
CA ARG A 203 3.84 -12.57 10.56
C ARG A 203 3.18 -11.82 11.72
N MET A 204 2.60 -10.66 11.43
CA MET A 204 1.92 -9.82 12.41
C MET A 204 0.79 -10.57 13.11
N ILE A 205 -0.09 -11.22 12.36
CA ILE A 205 -1.20 -11.99 12.92
C ILE A 205 -0.68 -13.19 13.72
N ALA A 206 0.32 -13.91 13.20
CA ALA A 206 0.90 -15.05 13.90
C ALA A 206 1.51 -14.64 15.25
N GLU A 207 2.29 -13.56 15.29
CA GLU A 207 2.89 -13.03 16.51
C GLU A 207 1.83 -12.51 17.50
N PHE A 208 0.82 -11.80 16.99
CA PHE A 208 -0.30 -11.32 17.80
C PHE A 208 -1.05 -12.48 18.47
N LEU A 209 -1.38 -13.53 17.72
CA LEU A 209 -2.04 -14.72 18.24
C LEU A 209 -1.16 -15.46 19.26
N LEU A 210 0.13 -15.63 18.96
CA LEU A 210 1.07 -16.30 19.87
C LEU A 210 1.24 -15.54 21.18
N SER A 211 1.21 -14.21 21.16
CA SER A 211 1.47 -13.38 22.34
C SER A 211 0.22 -13.07 23.18
N ARG A 212 -0.95 -12.91 22.56
CA ARG A 212 -2.15 -12.37 23.24
C ARG A 212 -3.32 -13.34 23.37
N ALA A 213 -3.36 -14.45 22.63
CA ALA A 213 -4.51 -15.36 22.70
C ALA A 213 -4.70 -15.95 24.11
N PRO A 214 -5.90 -15.86 24.71
CA PRO A 214 -6.19 -16.47 26.01
C PRO A 214 -6.18 -18.00 25.90
N GLU A 215 -5.90 -18.70 27.01
CA GLU A 215 -5.90 -20.18 27.01
C GLU A 215 -7.26 -20.77 26.65
N GLU A 216 -8.34 -20.26 27.27
CA GLU A 216 -9.72 -20.64 26.99
C GLU A 216 -10.42 -19.58 26.13
N GLY A 217 -11.27 -20.01 25.20
CA GLY A 217 -12.04 -19.09 24.35
C GLY A 217 -11.21 -18.29 23.34
N ALA A 218 -10.00 -18.76 23.00
CA ALA A 218 -9.08 -18.10 22.08
C ALA A 218 -9.72 -17.78 20.73
N GLY A 219 -10.51 -18.70 20.18
CA GLY A 219 -11.16 -18.50 18.90
C GLY A 219 -12.28 -17.47 18.93
N ALA A 220 -13.11 -17.45 19.98
CA ALA A 220 -14.12 -16.41 20.16
C ALA A 220 -13.47 -15.02 20.34
N TRP A 221 -12.41 -14.95 21.15
CA TRP A 221 -11.61 -13.72 21.32
C TRP A 221 -11.03 -13.23 19.98
N LEU A 222 -10.52 -14.14 19.15
CA LEU A 222 -9.98 -13.78 17.84
C LEU A 222 -11.06 -13.18 16.92
N LEU A 223 -12.23 -13.84 16.82
CA LEU A 223 -13.33 -13.36 15.99
C LEU A 223 -13.83 -11.99 16.46
N GLU A 224 -13.98 -11.79 17.77
CA GLU A 224 -14.33 -10.48 18.34
C GLU A 224 -13.27 -9.42 18.01
N THR A 225 -11.99 -9.75 18.17
CA THR A 225 -10.87 -8.85 17.87
C THR A 225 -10.85 -8.40 16.41
N LEU A 226 -11.16 -9.32 15.49
CA LEU A 226 -11.23 -9.05 14.05
C LEU A 226 -12.60 -8.51 13.61
N GLN A 227 -13.54 -8.35 14.53
CA GLN A 227 -14.93 -7.95 14.25
C GLN A 227 -15.61 -8.85 13.21
N ILE A 228 -15.42 -10.17 13.35
CA ILE A 228 -16.02 -11.19 12.49
C ILE A 228 -17.14 -11.90 13.25
N ASP A 229 -18.34 -11.89 12.69
CA ASP A 229 -19.49 -12.58 13.27
C ASP A 229 -19.41 -14.11 13.12
N ALA A 230 -19.91 -14.84 14.11
CA ALA A 230 -19.91 -16.30 14.17
C ALA A 230 -21.17 -16.94 13.55
N ASP A 231 -21.49 -16.54 12.32
CA ASP A 231 -22.78 -16.85 11.70
C ASP A 231 -22.80 -18.18 10.93
N ASP A 232 -21.66 -18.59 10.38
CA ASP A 232 -21.51 -19.81 9.59
C ASP A 232 -20.79 -20.94 10.36
N GLU A 233 -20.84 -22.17 9.83
CA GLU A 233 -20.28 -23.34 10.52
C GLU A 233 -18.76 -23.26 10.75
N ARG A 234 -18.01 -22.55 9.89
CA ARG A 234 -16.56 -22.40 10.05
C ARG A 234 -16.22 -21.35 11.09
N THR A 235 -16.91 -20.21 11.07
CA THR A 235 -16.74 -19.18 12.11
C THR A 235 -17.20 -19.70 13.48
N LYS A 236 -18.27 -20.48 13.57
CA LYS A 236 -18.65 -21.20 14.82
C LYS A 236 -17.60 -22.21 15.27
N ARG A 237 -17.00 -22.97 14.34
CA ARG A 237 -15.91 -23.89 14.66
C ARG A 237 -14.72 -23.14 15.25
N ILE A 238 -14.33 -22.00 14.67
CA ILE A 238 -13.27 -21.15 15.22
C ILE A 238 -13.66 -20.65 16.60
N ALA A 239 -14.88 -20.12 16.78
CA ALA A 239 -15.34 -19.58 18.06
C ALA A 239 -15.18 -20.56 19.24
N GLY A 240 -15.34 -21.87 18.99
CA GLY A 240 -15.18 -22.93 19.98
C GLY A 240 -13.74 -23.36 20.29
N MET A 241 -12.73 -22.81 19.60
CA MET A 241 -11.33 -23.19 19.80
C MET A 241 -10.74 -22.59 21.07
N ASP A 242 -10.05 -23.44 21.84
CA ASP A 242 -9.06 -23.00 22.83
C ASP A 242 -7.75 -22.59 22.15
N ARG A 243 -6.77 -22.14 22.93
CA ARG A 243 -5.47 -21.70 22.38
C ARG A 243 -4.76 -22.80 21.62
N SER A 244 -4.75 -24.03 22.15
CA SER A 244 -4.05 -25.14 21.51
C SER A 244 -4.66 -25.51 20.17
N ALA A 245 -5.99 -25.56 20.09
CA ALA A 245 -6.72 -25.83 18.85
C ALA A 245 -6.49 -24.71 17.82
N LEU A 246 -6.54 -23.45 18.24
CA LEU A 246 -6.25 -22.31 17.37
C LEU A 246 -4.80 -22.31 16.85
N MET A 247 -3.83 -22.63 17.71
CA MET A 247 -2.43 -22.79 17.30
C MET A 247 -2.24 -23.97 16.32
N GLY A 248 -3.05 -25.03 16.44
CA GLY A 248 -3.07 -26.14 15.49
C GLY A 248 -3.44 -25.70 14.07
N GLU A 249 -4.32 -24.70 13.93
CA GLU A 249 -4.72 -24.14 12.62
C GLU A 249 -3.62 -23.26 11.99
N MET A 250 -2.61 -22.81 12.76
CA MET A 250 -1.50 -21.99 12.24
C MET A 250 -0.62 -22.73 11.22
N GLY A 251 -0.62 -24.06 11.25
CA GLY A 251 0.04 -24.87 10.21
C GLY A 251 -0.61 -24.69 8.84
N GLY A 252 -1.96 -24.73 8.81
CA GLY A 252 -2.74 -24.49 7.60
C GLY A 252 -2.63 -23.03 7.11
N TRP A 253 -2.59 -22.08 8.04
CA TRP A 253 -2.29 -20.66 7.76
C TRP A 253 -0.93 -20.50 7.07
N SER A 254 0.13 -21.08 7.63
CA SER A 254 1.48 -21.01 7.04
C SER A 254 1.54 -21.67 5.66
N MET A 255 0.86 -22.81 5.47
CA MET A 255 0.77 -23.48 4.16
C MET A 255 0.05 -22.62 3.13
N PHE A 256 -1.06 -21.98 3.49
CA PHE A 256 -1.81 -21.10 2.60
C PHE A 256 -0.93 -19.94 2.11
N PHE A 257 -0.28 -19.20 3.01
CA PHE A 257 0.58 -18.08 2.62
C PHE A 257 1.79 -18.53 1.79
N SER A 258 2.40 -19.68 2.12
CA SER A 258 3.48 -20.25 1.31
C SER A 258 3.01 -20.55 -0.12
N ASP A 259 1.82 -21.12 -0.29
CA ASP A 259 1.26 -21.44 -1.61
C ASP A 259 0.87 -20.17 -2.39
N VAL A 260 0.34 -19.15 -1.70
CA VAL A 260 0.07 -17.83 -2.29
C VAL A 260 1.36 -17.18 -2.79
N LEU A 261 2.41 -17.15 -1.97
CA LEU A 261 3.70 -16.54 -2.33
C LEU A 261 4.37 -17.31 -3.46
N ALA A 262 4.30 -18.64 -3.46
CA ALA A 262 4.79 -19.44 -4.58
C ALA A 262 4.04 -19.13 -5.89
N ALA A 263 2.71 -18.96 -5.83
CA ALA A 263 1.90 -18.57 -6.98
C ALA A 263 2.14 -17.13 -7.44
N TRP A 264 2.48 -16.24 -6.50
CA TRP A 264 2.88 -14.87 -6.79
C TRP A 264 4.23 -14.84 -7.52
N ASP A 265 5.26 -15.44 -6.92
CA ASP A 265 6.64 -15.46 -7.43
C ASP A 265 6.78 -16.24 -8.75
N GLY A 266 5.90 -17.21 -9.01
CA GLY A 266 5.85 -17.95 -10.27
C GLY A 266 5.06 -17.28 -11.39
N GLU A 267 4.43 -16.12 -11.13
CA GLU A 267 3.54 -15.39 -12.06
C GLU A 267 2.37 -16.24 -12.63
N ASP A 268 2.06 -17.38 -12.01
CA ASP A 268 1.06 -18.34 -12.51
C ASP A 268 -0.35 -18.02 -11.97
N ARG A 269 -1.20 -17.48 -12.85
CA ARG A 269 -2.63 -17.20 -12.54
C ARG A 269 -3.43 -18.46 -12.22
N ALA A 270 -3.14 -19.56 -12.90
CA ALA A 270 -3.84 -20.82 -12.67
C ALA A 270 -3.46 -21.39 -11.30
N GLN A 271 -2.20 -21.25 -10.89
CA GLN A 271 -1.75 -21.65 -9.56
C GLN A 271 -2.48 -20.86 -8.47
N LEU A 272 -2.57 -19.52 -8.58
CA LEU A 272 -3.31 -18.73 -7.60
C LEU A 272 -4.79 -19.14 -7.53
N THR A 273 -5.44 -19.32 -8.69
CA THR A 273 -6.84 -19.79 -8.74
C THR A 273 -6.98 -21.13 -8.01
N SER A 274 -6.05 -22.05 -8.22
CA SER A 274 -6.01 -23.34 -7.51
C SER A 274 -5.85 -23.17 -5.99
N VAL A 275 -5.03 -22.23 -5.52
CA VAL A 275 -4.89 -21.90 -4.09
C VAL A 275 -6.23 -21.41 -3.52
N VAL A 276 -6.94 -20.54 -4.23
CA VAL A 276 -8.26 -20.03 -3.83
C VAL A 276 -9.32 -21.14 -3.78
N GLU A 277 -9.32 -22.05 -4.75
CA GLU A 277 -10.25 -23.18 -4.72
C GLU A 277 -9.93 -24.16 -3.57
N ARG A 278 -8.65 -24.40 -3.27
CA ARG A 278 -8.24 -25.18 -2.09
C ARG A 278 -8.64 -24.52 -0.77
N LEU A 279 -8.58 -23.18 -0.70
CA LEU A 279 -9.09 -22.41 0.44
C LEU A 279 -10.58 -22.65 0.67
N LYS A 280 -11.39 -22.66 -0.39
CA LYS A 280 -12.83 -22.98 -0.29
C LYS A 280 -13.08 -24.41 0.15
N GLY A 281 -12.22 -25.35 -0.25
CA GLY A 281 -12.32 -26.79 0.01
C GLY A 281 -11.78 -27.30 1.36
N ASP A 282 -11.57 -26.44 2.35
CA ASP A 282 -11.05 -26.78 3.71
C ASP A 282 -9.61 -27.35 3.72
N SER A 283 -8.86 -27.24 2.62
CA SER A 283 -7.50 -27.82 2.51
C SER A 283 -6.47 -27.16 3.44
N TYR A 284 -6.77 -25.95 3.92
CA TYR A 284 -5.92 -25.18 4.84
C TYR A 284 -6.53 -25.05 6.24
N GLY A 285 -7.71 -25.63 6.49
CA GLY A 285 -8.44 -25.44 7.75
C GLY A 285 -9.35 -24.22 7.78
N ALA A 286 -9.97 -24.01 8.94
CA ALA A 286 -11.03 -23.01 9.12
C ALA A 286 -10.47 -21.58 9.21
N LEU A 287 -9.32 -21.41 9.87
CA LEU A 287 -8.73 -20.08 10.10
C LEU A 287 -8.35 -19.36 8.79
N PRO A 288 -7.61 -19.98 7.84
CA PRO A 288 -7.34 -19.39 6.53
C PRO A 288 -8.59 -18.98 5.79
N TYR A 289 -9.63 -19.83 5.81
CA TYR A 289 -10.85 -19.59 5.06
C TYR A 289 -11.56 -18.30 5.50
N VAL A 290 -11.53 -17.98 6.80
CA VAL A 290 -12.22 -16.82 7.35
C VAL A 290 -11.46 -15.52 7.09
N ILE A 291 -10.14 -15.52 7.26
CA ILE A 291 -9.36 -14.27 7.23
C ILE A 291 -8.78 -13.98 5.83
N ALA A 292 -8.44 -15.00 5.04
CA ALA A 292 -7.73 -14.81 3.77
C ALA A 292 -8.55 -14.45 2.49
N PRO A 293 -9.90 -14.44 2.44
CA PRO A 293 -10.61 -14.08 1.20
C PRO A 293 -10.28 -12.68 0.64
N SER A 294 -9.88 -11.75 1.50
CA SER A 294 -9.40 -10.41 1.09
C SER A 294 -8.10 -10.48 0.28
N VAL A 295 -7.18 -11.37 0.65
CA VAL A 295 -5.87 -11.55 0.00
C VAL A 295 -6.04 -11.93 -1.47
N SER A 296 -6.94 -12.87 -1.77
CA SER A 296 -7.18 -13.29 -3.16
C SER A 296 -7.69 -12.16 -4.05
N ARG A 297 -8.61 -11.33 -3.54
CA ARG A 297 -9.11 -10.15 -4.26
C ARG A 297 -8.04 -9.07 -4.41
N ALA A 298 -7.21 -8.89 -3.39
CA ALA A 298 -6.09 -7.94 -3.42
C ALA A 298 -5.07 -8.31 -4.50
N ILE A 299 -4.73 -9.59 -4.63
CA ILE A 299 -3.79 -10.08 -5.65
C ILE A 299 -4.36 -9.86 -7.06
N GLU A 300 -5.62 -10.21 -7.29
CA GLU A 300 -6.25 -10.01 -8.60
C GLU A 300 -6.28 -8.52 -8.98
N SER A 301 -6.63 -7.66 -8.03
CA SER A 301 -6.65 -6.21 -8.23
C SER A 301 -5.25 -5.67 -8.54
N SER A 302 -4.21 -6.18 -7.84
CA SER A 302 -2.82 -5.78 -8.07
C SER A 302 -2.34 -6.17 -9.46
N ARG A 303 -2.70 -7.37 -9.94
CA ARG A 303 -2.35 -7.84 -11.29
C ARG A 303 -3.03 -7.03 -12.38
N GLN A 304 -4.32 -6.76 -12.23
CA GLN A 304 -5.05 -5.90 -13.17
C GLN A 304 -4.45 -4.49 -13.21
N SER A 305 -4.08 -3.95 -12.03
CA SER A 305 -3.44 -2.64 -11.95
C SER A 305 -2.06 -2.67 -12.64
N ALA A 306 -1.25 -3.71 -12.44
CA ALA A 306 0.04 -3.85 -13.13
C ALA A 306 -0.10 -3.86 -14.66
N GLU A 307 -1.06 -4.60 -15.22
CA GLU A 307 -1.35 -4.58 -16.67
C GLU A 307 -1.79 -3.19 -17.16
N ASP A 308 -2.55 -2.44 -16.36
CA ASP A 308 -2.95 -1.08 -16.67
C ASP A 308 -1.76 -0.12 -16.69
N PHE A 309 -0.80 -0.30 -15.77
CA PHE A 309 0.46 0.44 -15.73
C PHE A 309 1.32 0.13 -16.94
N ASP A 310 1.53 -1.15 -17.27
CA ASP A 310 2.39 -1.53 -18.40
C ASP A 310 1.85 -0.95 -19.73
N ARG A 311 0.52 -0.98 -19.93
CA ARG A 311 -0.12 -0.32 -21.09
C ARG A 311 0.05 1.19 -21.10
N LEU A 312 0.11 1.85 -19.94
CA LEU A 312 0.35 3.28 -19.86
C LEU A 312 1.81 3.62 -20.12
N ILE A 313 2.76 2.83 -19.58
CA ILE A 313 4.19 2.97 -19.81
C ILE A 313 4.49 2.91 -21.31
N GLU A 314 3.99 1.89 -22.02
CA GLU A 314 4.16 1.77 -23.47
C GLU A 314 3.68 3.02 -24.24
N ARG A 315 2.58 3.64 -23.77
CA ARG A 315 2.04 4.86 -24.38
C ARG A 315 2.90 6.09 -24.08
N LEU A 316 3.45 6.20 -22.88
CA LEU A 316 4.32 7.31 -22.47
C LEU A 316 5.67 7.24 -23.20
N GLU A 317 6.26 6.05 -23.29
CA GLU A 317 7.51 5.81 -24.03
C GLU A 317 7.39 6.23 -25.50
N GLY A 318 6.27 5.89 -26.17
CA GLY A 318 6.04 6.26 -27.56
C GLY A 318 5.86 7.77 -27.83
N ILE A 319 5.73 8.60 -26.79
CA ILE A 319 5.67 10.08 -26.89
C ILE A 319 6.99 10.71 -26.44
N ALA A 320 7.70 10.06 -25.51
CA ALA A 320 9.00 10.52 -25.04
C ALA A 320 10.10 10.39 -26.11
N ASP A 321 10.01 9.37 -26.98
CA ASP A 321 10.93 9.10 -28.11
C ASP A 321 10.82 10.09 -29.30
#